data_AF-A0A8H8Z0B9-F1
#
_entry.id   AF-A0A8H8Z0B9-F1
#
_cell.length_a   1.000
_cell.length_b   1.000
_cell.length_c   1.000
_cell.angle_alpha   90.00
_cell.angle_beta   90.00
_cell.angle_gamma   90.00
#
_symmetry.space_group_name_H-M   'P 1'
#
loop_
_entity.id
_entity.type
_entity.pdbx_description
1 polymer ?
#
loop_
_entity_poly.entity_id
_entity_poly.type
_entity_poly.pdbx_seq_one_letter_code
_entity_poly.pdbx_strand_id
1 'polypeptide(L)'
;MWSERLGLIGKCDVVEFYPDGRIYPVEYKHGKKRAKIHDEIQLAAQAMCLEEMTGKSVTHGAIYQHSSRRRREVAITPSLRQQVEETVKAVRTLLDSQKLPPPVNDARCKECSLKEICQPEALADKNHQREILADLFTVDE
;
A
#
# COMPACT_ATOMS: atom_id res chain seq x y z
N MET A 1 11.48 12.36 4.56
CA MET A 1 11.95 12.33 3.17
C MET A 1 10.84 12.77 2.24
N TRP A 2 11.19 13.26 1.05
CA TRP A 2 10.24 13.82 0.10
C TRP A 2 10.70 13.57 -1.34
N SER A 3 9.76 13.66 -2.28
CA SER A 3 9.99 13.75 -3.72
C SER A 3 8.99 14.77 -4.28
N GLU A 4 9.45 15.88 -4.82
CA GLU A 4 8.61 16.87 -5.47
C GLU A 4 8.10 16.34 -6.80
N ARG A 5 8.97 15.66 -7.57
CA ARG A 5 8.61 15.05 -8.86
C ARG A 5 7.43 14.07 -8.72
N LEU A 6 7.46 13.24 -7.67
CA LEU A 6 6.38 12.30 -7.38
C LEU A 6 5.34 12.88 -6.42
N GLY A 7 5.51 14.11 -5.92
CA GLY A 7 4.77 14.72 -4.81
C GLY A 7 4.48 13.75 -3.67
N LEU A 8 5.53 13.09 -3.20
CA LEU A 8 5.52 12.18 -2.06
C LEU A 8 6.20 12.82 -0.86
N ILE A 9 5.66 12.56 0.31
CA ILE A 9 6.31 12.83 1.60
C ILE A 9 6.20 11.57 2.45
N GLY A 10 7.22 11.29 3.24
CA GLY A 10 7.23 10.09 4.07
C GLY A 10 8.33 10.10 5.13
N LYS A 11 8.35 9.06 5.94
CA LYS A 11 9.37 8.81 6.96
C LYS A 11 9.93 7.41 6.74
N CYS A 12 11.26 7.29 6.68
CA CYS A 12 11.93 6.00 6.82
C CYS A 12 12.00 5.63 8.30
N ASP A 13 11.95 4.33 8.60
CA ASP A 13 12.31 3.84 9.92
C ASP A 13 13.82 4.01 10.17
N VAL A 14 14.65 3.48 9.26
CA VAL A 14 16.11 3.58 9.30
C VAL A 14 16.65 3.83 7.90
N VAL A 15 17.70 4.64 7.82
CA VAL A 15 18.52 4.81 6.60
C VAL A 15 19.97 4.62 6.99
N GLU A 16 20.63 3.65 6.37
CA GLU A 16 22.05 3.39 6.58
C GLU A 16 22.86 4.14 5.52
N PHE A 17 23.83 4.93 5.97
CA PHE A 17 24.80 5.62 5.13
C PHE A 17 26.14 4.93 5.26
N TYR A 18 26.64 4.36 4.18
CA TYR A 18 27.90 3.63 4.16
C TYR A 18 29.08 4.54 3.81
N PRO A 19 30.33 4.21 4.24
CA PRO A 19 31.51 5.02 3.95
C PRO A 19 31.80 5.21 2.45
N ASP A 20 31.40 4.27 1.61
CA ASP A 20 31.50 4.36 0.15
C ASP A 20 30.40 5.22 -0.50
N GLY A 21 29.57 5.87 0.33
CA GLY A 21 28.51 6.76 -0.11
C GLY A 21 27.20 6.07 -0.46
N ARG A 22 27.10 4.73 -0.35
CA ARG A 22 25.83 4.02 -0.54
C ARG A 22 24.82 4.43 0.53
N ILE A 23 23.58 4.62 0.08
CA ILE A 23 22.41 4.88 0.92
C ILE A 23 21.54 3.63 0.86
N TYR A 24 21.12 3.13 2.03
CA TYR A 24 20.38 1.87 2.13
C TYR A 24 19.21 2.01 3.12
N PRO A 25 17.97 2.23 2.63
CA PRO A 25 16.79 2.28 3.50
C PRO A 25 16.46 0.90 4.07
N VAL A 26 16.03 0.89 5.33
CA VAL A 26 15.57 -0.31 6.03
C VAL A 26 14.18 -0.06 6.62
N GLU A 27 13.19 -0.78 6.12
CA GLU A 27 11.79 -0.71 6.55
C GLU A 27 11.48 -1.83 7.54
N TYR A 28 10.90 -1.49 8.69
CA TYR A 28 10.59 -2.45 9.75
C TYR A 28 9.15 -2.92 9.65
N LYS A 29 8.95 -4.24 9.61
CA LYS A 29 7.62 -4.85 9.51
C LYS A 29 7.35 -5.77 10.69
N HIS A 30 6.19 -5.52 11.32
CA HIS A 30 5.61 -6.36 12.35
C HIS A 30 4.57 -7.30 11.70
N GLY A 31 4.60 -8.59 12.05
CA GLY A 31 3.63 -9.58 11.56
C GLY A 31 4.23 -10.88 11.03
N LYS A 32 3.34 -11.82 10.63
CA LYS A 32 3.71 -13.12 10.05
C LYS A 32 4.34 -12.94 8.66
N LYS A 33 5.37 -13.74 8.38
CA LYS A 33 6.09 -13.82 7.08
C LYS A 33 5.13 -13.91 5.89
N ARG A 34 4.98 -12.82 5.15
CA ARG A 34 4.58 -12.83 3.73
C ARG A 34 5.33 -11.72 3.03
N ALA A 35 6.08 -12.05 1.97
CA ALA A 35 6.55 -11.04 1.05
C ALA A 35 5.31 -10.46 0.36
N LYS A 36 5.01 -9.21 0.65
CA LYS A 36 3.89 -8.51 0.03
C LYS A 36 4.48 -7.44 -0.88
N ILE A 37 4.02 -7.42 -2.13
CA ILE A 37 4.49 -6.47 -3.14
C ILE A 37 4.38 -5.01 -2.68
N HIS A 38 3.38 -4.68 -1.86
CA HIS A 38 3.23 -3.31 -1.33
C HIS A 38 4.35 -2.89 -0.38
N ASP A 39 4.98 -3.82 0.36
CA ASP A 39 6.14 -3.47 1.20
C ASP A 39 7.34 -3.10 0.32
N GLU A 40 7.49 -3.75 -0.83
CA GLU A 40 8.54 -3.45 -1.81
C GLU A 40 8.27 -2.14 -2.54
N ILE A 41 7.03 -1.89 -2.94
CA ILE A 41 6.61 -0.60 -3.53
C ILE A 41 6.85 0.53 -2.52
N GLN A 42 6.50 0.33 -1.25
CA GLN A 42 6.76 1.31 -0.20
C GLN A 42 8.26 1.60 -0.10
N LEU A 43 9.09 0.57 0.09
CA LEU A 43 10.55 0.71 0.19
C LEU A 43 11.16 1.40 -1.04
N ALA A 44 10.69 1.06 -2.25
CA ALA A 44 11.12 1.71 -3.48
C ALA A 44 10.72 3.18 -3.55
N ALA A 45 9.53 3.55 -3.09
CA ALA A 45 9.13 4.94 -2.98
C ALA A 45 10.04 5.72 -2.01
N GLN A 46 10.45 5.11 -0.89
CA GLN A 46 11.43 5.70 0.03
C GLN A 46 12.79 5.90 -0.66
N ALA A 47 13.27 4.87 -1.36
CA ALA A 47 14.50 4.93 -2.13
C ALA A 47 14.48 6.08 -3.16
N MET A 48 13.41 6.19 -3.96
CA MET A 48 13.26 7.27 -4.94
C MET A 48 13.23 8.66 -4.29
N CYS A 49 12.60 8.81 -3.13
CA CYS A 49 12.63 10.07 -2.36
C CYS A 49 14.06 10.39 -1.88
N LEU A 50 14.79 9.39 -1.35
CA LEU A 50 16.16 9.58 -0.90
C LEU A 50 17.09 9.94 -2.06
N GLU A 51 16.91 9.35 -3.25
CA GLU A 51 17.66 9.70 -4.45
C GLU A 51 17.47 11.17 -4.84
N GLU A 52 16.22 11.64 -4.85
CA GLU A 52 15.90 13.03 -5.18
C GLU A 52 16.49 14.01 -4.15
N MET A 53 16.37 13.70 -2.86
CA MET A 53 16.89 14.55 -1.79
C MET A 53 18.42 14.62 -1.74
N THR A 54 19.12 13.55 -2.15
CA THR A 54 20.57 13.43 -1.94
C THR A 54 21.38 13.49 -3.23
N GLY A 55 20.74 13.35 -4.40
CA GLY A 55 21.40 13.23 -5.69
C GLY A 55 22.20 11.94 -5.87
N LYS A 56 22.09 10.96 -4.95
CA LYS A 56 22.82 9.68 -4.99
C LYS A 56 21.87 8.54 -5.34
N SER A 57 22.35 7.55 -6.09
CA SER A 57 21.54 6.37 -6.43
C SER A 57 21.30 5.46 -5.22
N VAL A 58 20.09 4.93 -5.13
CA VAL A 58 19.66 3.95 -4.14
C VAL A 58 19.21 2.70 -4.90
N THR A 59 20.12 1.73 -5.00
CA THR A 59 19.90 0.52 -5.81
C THR A 59 19.28 -0.63 -5.01
N HIS A 60 19.42 -0.61 -3.69
CA HIS A 60 18.93 -1.66 -2.79
C HIS A 60 18.43 -1.05 -1.47
N GLY A 61 17.58 -1.81 -0.80
CA GLY A 61 17.21 -1.60 0.60
C GLY A 61 16.81 -2.93 1.23
N ALA A 62 16.35 -2.90 2.48
CA ALA A 62 15.88 -4.11 3.14
C ALA A 62 14.53 -3.93 3.83
N ILE A 63 13.76 -5.01 3.87
CA ILE A 63 12.65 -5.16 4.78
C ILE A 63 13.12 -6.01 5.96
N TYR A 64 13.13 -5.42 7.15
CA TYR A 64 13.45 -6.11 8.40
C TYR A 64 12.18 -6.69 9.02
N GLN A 65 12.15 -8.01 9.22
CA GLN A 65 11.02 -8.67 9.87
C GLN A 65 11.28 -8.89 11.35
N HIS A 66 10.50 -8.24 12.20
CA HIS A 66 10.66 -8.35 13.66
C HIS A 66 10.53 -9.78 14.18
N SER A 67 9.57 -10.56 13.65
CA SER A 67 9.29 -11.92 14.11
C SER A 67 10.45 -12.89 13.93
N SER A 68 11.24 -12.72 12.85
CA SER A 68 12.38 -13.59 12.54
C SER A 68 13.74 -12.92 12.75
N ARG A 69 13.76 -11.62 13.05
CA ARG A 69 14.96 -10.77 13.15
C ARG A 69 15.88 -10.84 11.92
N ARG A 70 15.29 -11.05 10.74
CA ARG A 70 16.02 -11.16 9.47
C ARG A 70 15.68 -10.00 8.53
N ARG A 71 16.70 -9.57 7.79
CA ARG A 71 16.55 -8.67 6.64
C ARG A 71 16.28 -9.49 5.39
N ARG A 72 15.34 -9.03 4.59
CA ARG A 72 15.18 -9.44 3.21
C ARG A 72 15.58 -8.26 2.34
N GLU A 73 16.68 -8.40 1.64
CA GLU A 73 17.12 -7.41 0.67
C GLU A 73 16.15 -7.34 -0.51
N VAL A 74 15.97 -6.13 -1.02
CA VAL A 74 15.11 -5.80 -2.16
C VAL A 74 15.92 -4.92 -3.10
N ALA A 75 16.08 -5.36 -4.35
CA ALA A 75 16.64 -4.54 -5.41
C ALA A 75 15.59 -3.53 -5.90
N ILE A 76 15.97 -2.26 -6.01
CA ILE A 76 15.10 -1.18 -6.47
C ILE A 76 15.15 -1.12 -8.00
N THR A 77 14.53 -2.14 -8.62
CA THR A 77 14.55 -2.36 -10.07
C THR A 77 13.74 -1.31 -10.84
N PRO A 78 13.98 -1.14 -12.16
CA PRO A 78 13.15 -0.27 -13.00
C PRO A 78 11.66 -0.62 -12.96
N SER A 79 11.31 -1.91 -12.94
CA SER A 79 9.92 -2.36 -12.82
C SER A 79 9.28 -1.95 -11.49
N LEU A 80 10.02 -2.02 -10.39
CA LEU A 80 9.52 -1.60 -9.08
C LEU A 80 9.33 -0.07 -9.01
N ARG A 81 10.23 0.69 -9.64
CA ARG A 81 10.10 2.16 -9.80
C ARG A 81 8.86 2.52 -10.61
N GLN A 82 8.63 1.82 -11.73
CA GLN A 82 7.42 2.02 -12.52
C GLN A 82 6.15 1.74 -11.71
N GLN A 83 6.12 0.67 -10.91
CA GLN A 83 4.98 0.37 -10.04
C GLN A 83 4.73 1.47 -9.00
N VAL A 84 5.78 2.11 -8.46
CA VAL A 84 5.62 3.29 -7.59
C VAL A 84 4.93 4.42 -8.34
N GLU A 85 5.40 4.77 -9.54
CA GLU A 85 4.84 5.87 -10.33
C GLU A 85 3.38 5.61 -10.73
N GLU A 86 3.08 4.39 -11.17
CA GLU A 86 1.71 3.95 -11.48
C GLU A 86 0.80 4.00 -10.26
N THR A 87 1.29 3.54 -9.10
CA THR A 87 0.52 3.57 -7.84
C THR A 87 0.24 5.01 -7.41
N VAL A 88 1.23 5.89 -7.47
CA VAL A 88 1.05 7.32 -7.16
C VAL A 88 0.00 7.94 -8.06
N LYS A 89 0.08 7.69 -9.37
CA LYS A 89 -0.89 8.19 -10.35
C LYS A 89 -2.29 7.65 -10.10
N ALA A 90 -2.44 6.37 -9.78
CA ALA A 90 -3.72 5.75 -9.51
C ALA A 90 -4.38 6.33 -8.23
N VAL A 91 -3.60 6.50 -7.16
CA VAL A 91 -4.09 7.10 -5.90
C VAL A 91 -4.53 8.55 -6.12
N ARG A 92 -3.76 9.35 -6.87
CA ARG A 92 -4.14 10.73 -7.20
C ARG A 92 -5.42 10.82 -8.03
N THR A 93 -5.50 10.02 -9.09
CA THR A 93 -6.73 9.92 -9.91
C THR A 93 -7.94 9.59 -9.04
N LEU A 94 -7.79 8.68 -8.07
CA LEU A 94 -8.86 8.31 -7.17
C LEU A 94 -9.29 9.49 -6.28
N LEU A 95 -8.34 10.20 -5.68
CA LEU A 95 -8.60 11.37 -4.84
C LEU A 95 -9.27 12.50 -5.64
N ASP A 96 -8.76 12.81 -6.83
CA ASP A 96 -9.29 13.87 -7.69
C ASP A 96 -10.71 13.58 -8.17
N SER A 97 -11.01 12.30 -8.47
CA SER A 97 -12.34 11.89 -8.92
C SER A 97 -13.41 11.95 -7.83
N GLN A 98 -13.00 11.96 -6.55
CA GLN A 98 -13.87 11.82 -5.38
C GLN A 98 -14.83 10.61 -5.44
N LYS A 99 -14.54 9.64 -6.31
CA LYS A 99 -15.36 8.44 -6.51
C LYS A 99 -14.67 7.26 -5.87
N LEU A 100 -15.27 6.71 -4.82
CA LEU A 100 -14.78 5.50 -4.19
C LEU A 100 -14.87 4.31 -5.17
N PRO A 101 -13.87 3.42 -5.17
CA PRO A 101 -13.99 2.18 -5.93
C PRO A 101 -15.05 1.29 -5.28
N PRO A 102 -15.75 0.44 -6.06
CA PRO A 102 -16.68 -0.51 -5.47
C PRO A 102 -15.93 -1.46 -4.51
N PRO A 103 -16.59 -1.94 -3.45
CA PRO A 103 -16.01 -2.93 -2.56
C PRO A 103 -15.63 -4.19 -3.33
N VAL A 104 -14.49 -4.78 -2.97
CA VAL A 104 -13.98 -6.01 -3.60
C VAL A 104 -14.55 -7.28 -2.97
N ASN A 105 -15.05 -7.18 -1.73
CA ASN A 105 -15.59 -8.28 -0.92
C ASN A 105 -14.74 -9.58 -0.95
N ASP A 106 -13.43 -9.45 -0.71
CA ASP A 106 -12.50 -10.58 -0.69
C ASP A 106 -11.71 -10.65 0.63
N ALA A 107 -10.66 -11.49 0.67
CA ALA A 107 -9.84 -11.67 1.86
C ALA A 107 -9.21 -10.36 2.42
N ARG A 108 -9.09 -9.30 1.60
CA ARG A 108 -8.61 -7.98 2.04
C ARG A 108 -9.61 -7.28 2.96
N CYS A 109 -10.91 -7.57 2.82
CA CYS A 109 -11.96 -6.95 3.63
C CYS A 109 -11.99 -7.46 5.07
N LYS A 110 -11.50 -8.68 5.34
CA LYS A 110 -11.60 -9.35 6.66
C LYS A 110 -11.00 -8.54 7.81
N GLU A 111 -9.85 -7.92 7.58
CA GLU A 111 -9.11 -7.13 8.57
C GLU A 111 -9.17 -5.61 8.26
N CYS A 112 -10.08 -5.19 7.37
CA CYS A 112 -10.20 -3.80 6.98
C CYS A 112 -10.90 -3.01 8.10
N SER A 113 -10.26 -1.95 8.61
CA SER A 113 -10.84 -1.07 9.63
C SER A 113 -12.10 -0.33 9.16
N LEU A 114 -12.32 -0.25 7.84
CA LEU A 114 -13.50 0.38 7.24
C LEU A 114 -14.63 -0.61 6.93
N LYS A 115 -14.49 -1.90 7.29
CA LYS A 115 -15.44 -2.95 6.88
C LYS A 115 -16.89 -2.63 7.27
N GLU A 116 -17.12 -2.21 8.51
CA GLU A 116 -18.47 -1.94 9.02
C GLU A 116 -19.16 -0.75 8.34
N ILE A 117 -18.38 0.22 7.85
CA ILE A 117 -18.90 1.37 7.09
C ILE A 117 -19.08 1.00 5.63
N CYS A 118 -18.14 0.23 5.07
CA CYS A 118 -18.14 -0.19 3.67
C CYS A 118 -19.21 -1.25 3.37
N GLN A 119 -19.52 -2.12 4.34
CA GLN A 119 -20.43 -3.27 4.25
C GLN A 119 -20.30 -4.06 2.93
N PRO A 120 -19.11 -4.60 2.62
CA PRO A 120 -18.83 -5.20 1.32
C PRO A 120 -19.71 -6.43 1.03
N GLU A 121 -20.08 -7.19 2.05
CA GLU A 121 -21.01 -8.33 1.92
C GLU A 121 -22.41 -7.89 1.51
N ALA A 122 -22.94 -6.84 2.16
CA ALA A 122 -24.27 -6.31 1.85
C ALA A 122 -24.35 -5.87 0.39
N LEU A 123 -23.33 -5.19 -0.13
CA LEU A 123 -23.27 -4.72 -1.52
C LEU A 123 -23.05 -5.83 -2.56
N ALA A 124 -22.51 -6.97 -2.15
CA ALA A 124 -22.28 -8.12 -3.03
C ALA A 124 -23.53 -9.00 -3.18
N ASP A 125 -24.37 -9.10 -2.15
CA ASP A 125 -25.55 -9.98 -2.13
C ASP A 125 -26.79 -9.34 -2.77
N LYS A 126 -26.72 -9.14 -4.09
CA LYS A 126 -27.80 -8.50 -4.86
C LYS A 126 -29.10 -9.29 -4.88
N ASN A 127 -29.04 -10.60 -4.70
CA ASN A 127 -30.24 -11.44 -4.74
C ASN A 127 -31.02 -11.26 -3.44
N HIS A 128 -30.35 -11.38 -2.29
CA HIS A 128 -30.98 -11.15 -1.01
C HIS A 128 -31.54 -9.72 -0.87
N GLN A 129 -30.82 -8.72 -1.38
CA GLN A 129 -31.33 -7.35 -1.45
C GLN A 129 -32.65 -7.24 -2.24
N ARG A 130 -32.78 -7.96 -3.36
CA ARG A 130 -33.99 -7.93 -4.19
C ARG A 130 -35.16 -8.61 -3.50
N GLU A 131 -34.91 -9.71 -2.80
CA GLU A 131 -35.91 -10.41 -1.99
C GLU A 131 -36.42 -9.50 -0.86
N ILE A 132 -35.52 -8.92 -0.06
CA ILE A 132 -35.90 -7.98 1.00
C ILE A 132 -36.69 -6.80 0.44
N LEU A 133 -36.27 -6.23 -0.69
CA LEU A 133 -36.97 -5.10 -1.31
C LEU A 133 -38.39 -5.44 -1.79
N ALA A 134 -38.65 -6.70 -2.18
CA ALA A 134 -39.97 -7.14 -2.60
C ALA A 134 -40.99 -7.09 -1.45
N ASP A 135 -40.53 -7.40 -0.24
CA ASP A 135 -41.39 -7.60 0.93
C ASP A 135 -41.17 -6.53 2.03
N LEU A 136 -40.37 -5.49 1.76
CA LEU A 136 -39.97 -4.49 2.76
C LEU A 136 -41.16 -3.74 3.41
N PHE A 137 -42.27 -3.63 2.69
CA PHE A 137 -43.47 -2.91 3.12
C PHE A 137 -44.70 -3.82 3.30
N THR A 138 -44.53 -5.14 3.19
CA THR A 138 -45.59 -6.07 3.58
C THR A 138 -45.56 -6.23 5.09
N VAL A 139 -46.68 -5.93 5.74
CA VAL A 139 -46.84 -6.07 7.19
C VAL A 139 -47.29 -7.50 7.46
N ASP A 140 -46.56 -8.23 8.32
CA ASP A 140 -46.98 -9.56 8.78
C ASP A 140 -48.30 -9.43 9.56
N GLU A 141 -49.32 -10.23 9.21
CA GLU A 141 -50.61 -10.31 9.92
C GLU A 141 -50.52 -10.99 11.29
#